data_AF-A0A9D1FCN7-F1
#
_entry.id   AF-A0A9D1FCN7-F1
#
_cell.length_a   1.000
_cell.length_b   1.000
_cell.length_c   1.000
_cell.angle_alpha   90.00
_cell.angle_beta   90.00
_cell.angle_gamma   90.00
#
_symmetry.space_group_name_H-M   'P 1'
#
loop_
_entity.id
_entity.type
_entity.pdbx_description
1 polymer ?
#
loop_
_entity_poly.entity_id
_entity_poly.type
_entity_poly.pdbx_seq_one_letter_code
_entity_poly.pdbx_strand_id
1 'polypeptide(L)'
;MKTVPNLTLAPGADERRLYELAAKKLGVRPGAIEELRIKRRSLDARRKGAIKYVYTVDVRLKGEPAEGADAYEIPRLTPCGAPPVIAGFGPAGMFCALTLARAGLRPIVLERGADVETRAAKVAAFRAGGDLDAECNVQFGEGGAGTFSDGKLNTGTHDKRITHVLREFYLHGAPESVTYDAKPHVGTDVLSRVVKSVREEIISLGGELRFNSRLAGLAIDETGAVTGARVVSGGAEYVERCSALVLATGHSARDTFEMLLASGVPMEPKAFSLGARIEHGQAALDLAQYGVPR
;
A
#
# COMPACT_ATOMS: atom_id res chain seq x y z
N MET A 1 14.17 -15.95 -18.28
CA MET A 1 14.40 -14.60 -18.81
C MET A 1 15.83 -14.17 -18.49
N LYS A 2 16.49 -13.46 -19.40
CA LYS A 2 17.84 -12.93 -19.22
C LYS A 2 17.78 -11.50 -18.69
N THR A 3 18.39 -11.22 -17.55
CA THR A 3 18.48 -9.86 -17.01
C THR A 3 19.58 -9.07 -17.72
N VAL A 4 19.21 -7.90 -18.28
CA VAL A 4 20.12 -6.96 -18.93
C VAL A 4 20.11 -5.64 -18.14
N PRO A 5 21.16 -5.36 -17.34
CA PRO A 5 21.23 -4.15 -16.53
C PRO A 5 21.85 -2.97 -17.31
N ASN A 6 21.79 -1.77 -16.74
CA ASN A 6 22.51 -0.57 -17.18
C ASN A 6 22.18 -0.11 -18.61
N LEU A 7 20.93 -0.28 -19.04
CA LEU A 7 20.45 0.36 -20.27
C LEU A 7 20.06 1.81 -19.94
N THR A 8 20.38 2.76 -20.82
CA THR A 8 20.17 4.19 -20.51
C THR A 8 19.32 4.88 -21.56
N LEU A 9 18.33 5.65 -21.10
CA LEU A 9 17.53 6.53 -21.95
C LEU A 9 17.53 7.95 -21.37
N ALA A 10 17.44 8.95 -22.25
CA ALA A 10 17.17 10.32 -21.83
C ALA A 10 15.72 10.43 -21.29
N PRO A 11 15.42 11.35 -20.37
CA PRO A 11 14.06 11.64 -19.97
C PRO A 11 13.17 11.96 -21.19
N GLY A 12 11.98 11.36 -21.25
CA GLY A 12 11.04 11.53 -22.37
C GLY A 12 11.34 10.70 -23.62
N ALA A 13 12.43 9.94 -23.66
CA ALA A 13 12.69 9.01 -24.76
C ALA A 13 11.73 7.81 -24.71
N ASP A 14 11.35 7.31 -25.90
CA ASP A 14 10.49 6.13 -26.04
C ASP A 14 11.17 4.87 -25.47
N GLU A 15 10.50 4.20 -24.53
CA GLU A 15 10.97 2.97 -23.89
C GLU A 15 11.06 1.79 -24.86
N ARG A 16 10.45 1.85 -26.06
CA ARG A 16 10.66 0.86 -27.14
C ARG A 16 12.12 0.73 -27.54
N ARG A 17 12.93 1.79 -27.36
CA ARG A 17 14.38 1.76 -27.61
C ARG A 17 15.12 0.79 -26.69
N LEU A 18 14.52 0.34 -25.58
CA LEU A 18 15.10 -0.69 -24.73
C LEU A 18 15.29 -2.01 -25.47
N TYR A 19 14.45 -2.35 -26.45
CA TYR A 19 14.62 -3.54 -27.27
C TYR A 19 15.93 -3.50 -28.07
N GLU A 20 16.23 -2.36 -28.69
CA GLU A 20 17.47 -2.16 -29.45
C GLU A 20 18.71 -2.23 -28.54
N LEU A 21 18.64 -1.53 -27.41
CA LEU A 21 19.74 -1.48 -26.43
C LEU A 21 20.01 -2.85 -25.81
N ALA A 22 18.94 -3.58 -25.45
CA ALA A 22 19.05 -4.93 -24.90
C ALA A 22 19.60 -5.91 -25.93
N ALA A 23 19.08 -5.89 -27.16
CA ALA A 23 19.51 -6.77 -28.24
C ALA A 23 20.99 -6.56 -28.58
N LYS A 24 21.43 -5.30 -28.69
CA LYS A 24 22.85 -4.96 -28.89
C LYS A 24 23.74 -5.52 -27.78
N LYS A 25 23.31 -5.41 -26.51
CA LYS A 25 24.07 -5.91 -25.37
C LYS A 25 24.09 -7.44 -25.27
N LEU A 26 23.05 -8.09 -25.78
CA LEU A 26 22.94 -9.56 -25.87
C LEU A 26 23.59 -10.14 -27.14
N GLY A 27 24.03 -9.31 -28.10
CA GLY A 27 24.59 -9.77 -29.37
C GLY A 27 23.56 -10.41 -30.30
N VAL A 28 22.28 -10.05 -30.18
CA VAL A 28 21.17 -10.58 -30.99
C VAL A 28 20.49 -9.48 -31.80
N ARG A 29 19.67 -9.87 -32.79
CA ARG A 29 18.81 -8.91 -33.51
C ARG A 29 17.63 -8.48 -32.62
N PRO A 30 17.17 -7.22 -32.67
CA PRO A 30 16.01 -6.77 -31.88
C PRO A 30 14.76 -7.63 -32.03
N GLY A 31 14.46 -8.10 -33.25
CA GLY A 31 13.34 -8.99 -33.53
C GLY A 31 13.48 -10.43 -33.02
N ALA A 32 14.62 -10.78 -32.41
CA ALA A 32 14.80 -12.06 -31.69
C ALA A 32 14.26 -11.98 -30.25
N ILE A 33 14.07 -10.78 -29.71
CA ILE A 33 13.41 -10.57 -28.43
C ILE A 33 11.91 -10.76 -28.63
N GLU A 34 11.33 -11.74 -27.94
CA GLU A 34 9.89 -11.97 -27.92
C GLU A 34 9.22 -11.07 -26.87
N GLU A 35 9.88 -10.91 -25.71
CA GLU A 35 9.32 -10.20 -24.57
C GLU A 35 10.41 -9.43 -23.82
N LEU A 36 10.09 -8.21 -23.39
CA LEU A 36 10.93 -7.37 -22.54
C LEU A 36 10.08 -6.83 -21.39
N ARG A 37 10.53 -7.05 -20.16
CA ARG A 37 9.92 -6.52 -18.94
C ARG A 37 10.89 -5.58 -18.25
N ILE A 38 10.42 -4.42 -17.82
CA ILE A 38 11.25 -3.52 -17.01
C ILE A 38 11.28 -4.08 -15.58
N LYS A 39 12.47 -4.46 -15.11
CA LYS A 39 12.69 -4.96 -13.75
C LYS A 39 12.97 -3.81 -12.79
N ARG A 40 13.69 -2.79 -13.26
CA ARG A 40 14.03 -1.60 -12.47
C ARG A 40 14.23 -0.39 -13.37
N ARG A 41 13.73 0.76 -12.94
CA ARG A 41 14.03 2.08 -13.52
C ARG A 41 14.48 3.04 -12.42
N SER A 42 15.60 3.72 -12.62
CA SER A 42 16.13 4.72 -11.68
C SER A 42 16.64 5.95 -12.39
N LEU A 43 16.49 7.12 -11.78
CA LEU A 43 17.00 8.38 -12.32
C LEU A 43 18.45 8.61 -11.87
N ASP A 44 19.38 8.72 -12.81
CA ASP A 44 20.74 9.22 -12.55
C ASP A 44 20.77 10.73 -12.83
N ALA A 45 20.70 11.51 -11.75
CA ALA A 45 20.73 12.97 -11.78
C ALA A 45 22.03 13.56 -11.19
N ARG A 46 23.11 12.76 -11.11
CA ARG A 46 24.39 13.23 -10.53
C ARG A 46 25.07 14.31 -11.37
N ARG A 47 24.78 14.35 -12.68
CA ARG A 47 25.27 15.38 -13.61
C ARG A 47 24.06 16.13 -14.17
N LYS A 48 23.87 17.38 -13.73
CA LYS A 48 22.70 18.23 -14.05
C LYS A 48 22.40 18.33 -15.56
N GLY A 49 23.41 18.48 -16.42
CA GLY A 49 23.24 18.54 -17.88
C GLY A 49 23.17 17.18 -18.61
N ALA A 50 23.22 16.07 -17.88
CA ALA A 50 23.28 14.71 -18.45
C ALA A 50 22.42 13.73 -17.66
N ILE A 51 21.22 14.17 -17.27
CA ILE A 51 20.24 13.36 -16.56
C ILE A 51 19.79 12.22 -17.48
N LYS A 52 19.74 11.02 -16.93
CA LYS A 52 19.30 9.82 -17.66
C LYS A 52 18.56 8.87 -16.75
N TYR A 53 17.61 8.14 -17.33
CA TYR A 53 17.06 6.95 -16.69
C TYR A 53 17.99 5.77 -16.97
N VAL A 54 18.23 4.99 -15.92
CA VAL A 54 18.96 3.73 -15.95
C VAL A 54 17.97 2.61 -15.72
N TYR A 55 17.93 1.67 -16.66
CA TYR A 55 17.02 0.54 -16.69
C TYR A 55 17.77 -0.78 -16.49
N THR A 56 17.11 -1.68 -15.78
CA THR A 56 17.37 -3.11 -15.81
C THR A 56 16.12 -3.78 -16.37
N VAL A 57 16.30 -4.60 -17.39
CA VAL A 57 15.20 -5.28 -18.07
C VAL A 57 15.40 -6.80 -18.04
N ASP A 58 14.32 -7.55 -17.96
CA ASP A 58 14.31 -9.00 -18.16
C ASP A 58 13.81 -9.29 -19.57
N VAL A 59 14.56 -10.09 -20.33
CA VAL A 59 14.34 -10.35 -21.76
C VAL A 59 14.10 -11.83 -21.99
N ARG A 60 13.09 -12.18 -22.80
CA ARG A 60 12.88 -13.53 -23.32
C ARG A 60 13.09 -13.54 -24.82
N LEU A 61 13.95 -14.44 -25.30
CA LEU A 61 14.16 -14.61 -26.74
C LEU A 61 13.13 -15.59 -27.32
N LYS A 62 12.87 -15.46 -28.63
CA LYS A 62 12.01 -16.39 -29.36
C LYS A 62 12.49 -17.82 -29.20
N GLY A 63 11.58 -18.72 -28.84
CA GLY A 63 11.87 -20.14 -28.62
C GLY A 63 12.41 -20.47 -27.23
N GLU A 64 12.64 -19.47 -26.36
CA GLU A 64 12.88 -19.73 -24.94
C GLU A 64 11.54 -19.94 -24.21
N PRO A 65 11.47 -20.93 -23.29
CA PRO A 65 10.26 -21.16 -22.51
C PRO A 65 9.93 -19.92 -21.68
N ALA A 66 8.63 -19.66 -21.50
CA ALA A 66 8.20 -18.68 -20.53
C ALA A 66 8.56 -19.17 -19.12
N GLU A 67 9.31 -18.38 -18.37
CA GLU A 67 9.51 -18.63 -16.95
C GLU A 67 8.24 -18.24 -16.18
N GLY A 68 7.84 -19.11 -15.24
CA GLY A 68 6.79 -18.76 -14.29
C GLY A 68 7.23 -17.58 -13.43
N ALA A 69 6.31 -16.66 -13.15
CA ALA A 69 6.57 -15.63 -12.15
C ALA A 69 6.67 -16.31 -10.78
N ASP A 70 7.68 -15.95 -9.98
CA ASP A 70 7.72 -16.28 -8.55
C ASP A 70 6.47 -15.69 -7.88
N ALA A 71 5.44 -16.52 -7.72
CA ALA A 71 4.17 -16.11 -7.18
C ALA A 71 4.25 -16.12 -5.65
N TYR A 72 3.70 -15.08 -5.02
CA TYR A 72 3.43 -15.14 -3.60
C TYR A 72 2.26 -16.08 -3.36
N GLU A 73 2.54 -17.27 -2.85
CA GLU A 73 1.53 -18.29 -2.62
C GLU A 73 0.73 -18.00 -1.35
N ILE A 74 -0.59 -17.92 -1.52
CA ILE A 74 -1.54 -17.80 -0.41
C ILE A 74 -2.24 -19.17 -0.26
N PRO A 75 -2.11 -19.84 0.90
CA PRO A 75 -2.75 -21.13 1.10
C PRO A 75 -4.27 -21.00 1.10
N ARG A 76 -4.98 -21.98 0.56
CA ARG A 76 -6.42 -22.13 0.76
C ARG A 76 -6.67 -22.83 2.08
N LEU A 77 -7.45 -22.19 2.93
CA LEU A 77 -7.78 -22.66 4.27
C LEU A 77 -9.29 -22.90 4.36
N THR A 78 -9.67 -23.85 5.20
CA THR A 78 -11.07 -24.11 5.54
C THR A 78 -11.43 -23.26 6.76
N PRO A 79 -12.42 -22.36 6.67
CA PRO A 79 -12.89 -21.61 7.84
C PRO A 79 -13.31 -22.53 8.97
N CYS A 80 -12.86 -22.22 10.19
CA CYS A 80 -13.25 -22.93 11.40
C CYS A 80 -13.59 -21.90 12.48
N GLY A 81 -14.77 -22.05 13.09
CA GLY A 81 -15.24 -21.13 14.14
C GLY A 81 -15.58 -19.73 13.63
N ALA A 82 -15.42 -18.74 14.52
CA ALA A 82 -15.69 -17.33 14.21
C ALA A 82 -14.64 -16.77 13.22
N PRO A 83 -15.02 -15.84 12.34
CA PRO A 83 -14.09 -15.24 11.39
C PRO A 83 -12.98 -14.44 12.11
N PRO A 84 -11.80 -14.27 11.48
CA PRO A 84 -10.81 -13.34 11.99
C PRO A 84 -11.32 -11.90 11.83
N VAL A 85 -11.08 -11.08 12.85
CA VAL A 85 -11.43 -9.65 12.87
C VAL A 85 -10.18 -8.81 12.73
N ILE A 86 -10.25 -7.74 11.93
CA ILE A 86 -9.18 -6.76 11.74
C ILE A 86 -9.71 -5.40 12.17
N ALA A 87 -9.05 -4.76 13.14
CA ALA A 87 -9.34 -3.40 13.56
C ALA A 87 -8.45 -2.41 12.78
N GLY A 88 -9.06 -1.64 11.88
CA GLY A 88 -8.43 -0.64 11.03
C GLY A 88 -8.25 -1.11 9.58
N PHE A 89 -8.55 -0.22 8.63
CA PHE A 89 -8.41 -0.45 7.19
C PHE A 89 -7.38 0.49 6.53
N GLY A 90 -6.27 0.73 7.24
CA GLY A 90 -5.04 1.27 6.63
C GLY A 90 -4.29 0.21 5.80
N PRO A 91 -3.09 0.51 5.26
CA PRO A 91 -2.36 -0.44 4.41
C PRO A 91 -2.13 -1.81 5.06
N ALA A 92 -1.77 -1.85 6.35
CA ALA A 92 -1.57 -3.10 7.07
C ALA A 92 -2.85 -3.94 7.17
N GLY A 93 -3.96 -3.32 7.59
CA GLY A 93 -5.25 -3.99 7.72
C GLY A 93 -5.84 -4.41 6.38
N MET A 94 -5.68 -3.55 5.36
CA MET A 94 -6.12 -3.80 3.99
C MET A 94 -5.44 -5.03 3.38
N PHE A 95 -4.11 -5.12 3.44
CA PHE A 95 -3.38 -6.28 2.92
C PHE A 95 -3.57 -7.55 3.76
N CYS A 96 -3.79 -7.41 5.07
CA CYS A 96 -4.17 -8.51 5.95
C CYS A 96 -5.54 -9.08 5.52
N ALA A 97 -6.56 -8.22 5.40
CA ALA A 97 -7.90 -8.61 4.98
C ALA A 97 -7.92 -9.23 3.58
N LEU A 98 -7.24 -8.64 2.60
CA LEU A 98 -7.13 -9.19 1.25
C LEU A 98 -6.52 -10.59 1.26
N THR A 99 -5.42 -10.77 2.00
CA THR A 99 -4.73 -12.07 2.11
C THR A 99 -5.62 -13.12 2.78
N LEU A 100 -6.28 -12.77 3.89
CA LEU A 100 -7.18 -13.68 4.61
C LEU A 100 -8.43 -14.03 3.77
N ALA A 101 -8.98 -13.07 3.03
CA ALA A 101 -10.10 -13.29 2.12
C ALA A 101 -9.70 -14.23 0.97
N ARG A 102 -8.54 -14.03 0.34
CA ARG A 102 -7.98 -14.94 -0.68
C ARG A 102 -7.65 -16.33 -0.13
N ALA A 103 -7.26 -16.42 1.14
CA ALA A 103 -7.11 -17.69 1.83
C ALA A 103 -8.44 -18.41 2.12
N GLY A 104 -9.58 -17.73 1.95
CA GLY A 104 -10.93 -18.28 2.15
C GLY A 104 -11.51 -18.04 3.55
N LEU A 105 -10.84 -17.27 4.41
CA LEU A 105 -11.20 -17.12 5.83
C LEU A 105 -12.32 -16.12 6.12
N ARG A 106 -12.83 -15.40 5.10
CA ARG A 106 -13.96 -14.44 5.22
C ARG A 106 -13.78 -13.46 6.39
N PRO A 107 -12.71 -12.63 6.38
CA PRO A 107 -12.40 -11.72 7.48
C PRO A 107 -13.45 -10.61 7.63
N ILE A 108 -13.62 -10.11 8.86
CA ILE A 108 -14.40 -8.91 9.16
C ILE A 108 -13.44 -7.77 9.47
N VAL A 109 -13.55 -6.65 8.76
CA VAL A 109 -12.80 -5.43 9.03
C VAL A 109 -13.69 -4.42 9.75
N LEU A 110 -13.20 -3.89 10.85
CA LEU A 110 -13.80 -2.79 11.60
C LEU A 110 -12.99 -1.52 11.35
N GLU A 111 -13.56 -0.56 10.63
CA GLU A 111 -12.94 0.75 10.38
C GLU A 111 -13.74 1.84 11.09
N ARG A 112 -13.05 2.65 11.90
CA ARG A 112 -13.71 3.70 12.70
C ARG A 112 -14.23 4.85 11.83
N GLY A 113 -13.53 5.18 10.74
CA GLY A 113 -13.99 6.20 9.81
C GLY A 113 -14.90 5.66 8.72
N ALA A 114 -15.26 6.54 7.79
CA ALA A 114 -16.14 6.23 6.66
C ALA A 114 -15.37 5.67 5.44
N ASP A 115 -16.14 5.23 4.43
CA ASP A 115 -15.67 4.94 3.08
C ASP A 115 -14.96 6.15 2.46
N VAL A 116 -14.13 5.91 1.43
CA VAL A 116 -13.22 6.90 0.87
C VAL A 116 -13.93 8.10 0.28
N GLU A 117 -15.11 7.92 -0.32
CA GLU A 117 -15.91 9.01 -0.88
C GLU A 117 -16.47 9.92 0.23
N THR A 118 -17.14 9.34 1.23
CA THR A 118 -17.66 10.08 2.38
C THR A 118 -16.53 10.77 3.16
N ARG A 119 -15.42 10.06 3.35
CA ARG A 119 -14.22 10.57 4.02
C ARG A 119 -13.62 11.75 3.28
N ALA A 120 -13.52 11.68 1.94
CA ALA A 120 -13.00 12.78 1.13
C ALA A 120 -13.84 14.05 1.28
N ALA A 121 -15.18 13.91 1.28
CA ALA A 121 -16.08 15.03 1.51
C ALA A 121 -15.88 15.67 2.90
N LYS A 122 -15.79 14.85 3.96
CA LYS A 122 -15.54 15.33 5.34
C LYS A 122 -14.18 16.04 5.48
N VAL A 123 -13.13 15.48 4.90
CA VAL A 123 -11.80 16.09 4.91
C VAL A 123 -11.79 17.42 4.13
N ALA A 124 -12.48 17.48 2.99
CA ALA A 124 -12.61 18.71 2.22
C ALA A 124 -13.38 19.80 2.99
N ALA A 125 -14.48 19.43 3.66
CA ALA A 125 -15.25 20.34 4.50
C ALA A 125 -14.42 20.92 5.65
N PHE A 126 -13.65 20.07 6.36
CA PHE A 126 -12.73 20.52 7.41
C PHE A 126 -11.67 21.49 6.85
N ARG A 127 -11.08 21.19 5.70
CA ARG A 127 -10.12 22.08 5.02
C ARG A 127 -10.72 23.41 4.60
N ALA A 128 -12.02 23.46 4.33
CA ALA A 128 -12.76 24.67 4.00
C ALA A 128 -13.19 25.49 5.24
N GLY A 129 -12.80 25.07 6.44
CA GLY A 129 -13.10 25.77 7.70
C GLY A 129 -14.28 25.20 8.49
N GLY A 130 -14.81 24.04 8.10
CA GLY A 130 -15.80 23.31 8.90
C GLY A 130 -15.19 22.61 10.12
N ASP A 131 -16.05 22.00 10.94
CA ASP A 131 -15.64 21.28 12.14
C ASP A 131 -14.83 20.01 11.84
N LEU A 132 -13.93 19.66 12.76
CA LEU A 132 -13.20 18.40 12.70
C LEU A 132 -14.09 17.24 13.13
N ASP A 133 -14.26 16.26 12.26
CA ASP A 133 -14.77 14.94 12.64
C ASP A 133 -13.63 14.09 13.22
N ALA A 134 -13.70 13.81 14.52
CA ALA A 134 -12.68 13.05 15.24
C ALA A 134 -12.60 11.57 14.83
N GLU A 135 -13.66 11.01 14.25
CA GLU A 135 -13.75 9.61 13.82
C GLU A 135 -13.45 9.43 12.32
N CYS A 136 -13.61 10.48 11.51
CA CYS A 136 -13.38 10.42 10.07
C CYS A 136 -12.61 11.65 9.54
N ASN A 137 -11.30 11.48 9.33
CA ASN A 137 -10.39 12.58 9.02
C ASN A 137 -9.16 12.09 8.22
N VAL A 138 -8.12 12.93 8.13
CA VAL A 138 -6.87 12.58 7.41
C VAL A 138 -6.18 11.32 7.95
N GLN A 139 -6.44 10.95 9.21
CA GLN A 139 -5.87 9.75 9.84
C GLN A 139 -6.81 8.54 9.75
N PHE A 140 -8.12 8.75 9.90
CA PHE A 140 -9.11 7.69 10.07
C PHE A 140 -10.14 7.60 8.94
N GLY A 141 -10.52 6.37 8.59
CA GLY A 141 -11.36 6.02 7.45
C GLY A 141 -10.62 5.19 6.40
N GLU A 142 -11.32 4.87 5.32
CA GLU A 142 -10.86 3.89 4.32
C GLU A 142 -9.46 4.21 3.76
N GLY A 143 -8.55 3.23 3.84
CA GLY A 143 -7.14 3.34 3.43
C GLY A 143 -6.23 4.02 4.48
N GLY A 144 -6.77 4.43 5.63
CA GLY A 144 -6.05 5.01 6.76
C GLY A 144 -5.27 6.27 6.38
N ALA A 145 -4.13 6.53 7.06
CA ALA A 145 -3.32 7.72 6.81
C ALA A 145 -2.67 7.77 5.40
N GLY A 146 -2.66 6.65 4.66
CA GLY A 146 -2.06 6.59 3.33
C GLY A 146 -2.88 7.29 2.25
N THR A 147 -4.21 7.30 2.37
CA THR A 147 -5.15 7.73 1.31
C THR A 147 -4.94 9.15 0.83
N PHE A 148 -4.66 10.10 1.74
CA PHE A 148 -4.45 11.52 1.41
C PHE A 148 -2.97 11.91 1.36
N SER A 149 -2.10 10.95 1.04
CA SER A 149 -0.66 11.18 0.89
C SER A 149 -0.25 11.29 -0.58
N ASP A 150 1.01 11.69 -0.81
CA ASP A 150 1.67 11.65 -2.12
C ASP A 150 1.87 10.21 -2.65
N GLY A 151 1.52 9.19 -1.85
CA GLY A 151 1.52 7.79 -2.27
C GLY A 151 2.90 7.23 -2.60
N LYS A 152 3.93 7.72 -1.92
CA LYS A 152 5.30 7.17 -2.03
C LYS A 152 5.32 5.78 -1.40
N LEU A 153 5.71 4.77 -2.18
CA LEU A 153 5.76 3.37 -1.74
C LEU A 153 7.20 2.93 -1.37
N ASN A 154 8.02 3.88 -0.94
CA ASN A 154 9.41 3.60 -0.55
C ASN A 154 9.43 2.86 0.80
N THR A 155 10.26 1.83 0.90
CA THR A 155 10.55 1.15 2.17
C THR A 155 12.07 1.10 2.38
N GLY A 156 12.49 1.13 3.65
CA GLY A 156 13.87 0.94 4.07
C GLY A 156 14.24 -0.52 4.32
N THR A 157 13.33 -1.46 4.04
CA THR A 157 13.51 -2.90 4.30
C THR A 157 13.78 -3.69 3.02
N HIS A 158 14.37 -4.88 3.18
CA HIS A 158 14.72 -5.80 2.08
C HIS A 158 13.91 -7.09 2.16
N ASP A 159 12.58 -6.98 2.07
CA ASP A 159 11.67 -8.13 2.16
C ASP A 159 11.14 -8.56 0.79
N LYS A 160 11.17 -9.87 0.49
CA LYS A 160 10.65 -10.41 -0.78
C LYS A 160 9.16 -10.12 -1.03
N ARG A 161 8.38 -9.89 0.04
CA ARG A 161 6.94 -9.58 -0.02
C ARG A 161 6.65 -8.19 -0.55
N ILE A 162 7.64 -7.30 -0.59
CA ILE A 162 7.48 -5.95 -1.16
C ILE A 162 7.02 -6.05 -2.61
N THR A 163 7.62 -6.94 -3.41
CA THR A 163 7.24 -7.15 -4.81
C THR A 163 5.78 -7.58 -4.94
N HIS A 164 5.29 -8.44 -4.03
CA HIS A 164 3.89 -8.84 -4.01
C HIS A 164 2.98 -7.63 -3.73
N VAL A 165 3.25 -6.86 -2.68
CA VAL A 165 2.48 -5.66 -2.32
C VAL A 165 2.41 -4.65 -3.48
N LEU A 166 3.56 -4.35 -4.12
CA LEU A 166 3.61 -3.43 -5.27
C LEU A 166 2.82 -3.97 -6.46
N ARG A 167 2.85 -5.28 -6.70
CA ARG A 167 2.04 -5.92 -7.74
C ARG A 167 0.56 -5.82 -7.46
N GLU A 168 0.13 -5.99 -6.22
CA GLU A 168 -1.29 -5.80 -5.85
C GLU A 168 -1.74 -4.37 -6.08
N PHE A 169 -0.92 -3.36 -5.73
CA PHE A 169 -1.22 -1.96 -6.07
C PHE A 169 -1.49 -1.80 -7.58
N TYR A 170 -0.65 -2.38 -8.42
CA TYR A 170 -0.84 -2.36 -9.88
C TYR A 170 -2.11 -3.08 -10.32
N LEU A 171 -2.38 -4.29 -9.82
CA LEU A 171 -3.60 -5.05 -10.14
C LEU A 171 -4.89 -4.31 -9.77
N HIS A 172 -4.84 -3.46 -8.75
CA HIS A 172 -5.95 -2.62 -8.30
C HIS A 172 -5.97 -1.22 -8.91
N GLY A 173 -5.15 -0.95 -9.93
CA GLY A 173 -5.24 0.26 -10.75
C GLY A 173 -4.17 1.32 -10.51
N ALA A 174 -3.13 1.04 -9.71
CA ALA A 174 -1.93 1.86 -9.71
C ALA A 174 -1.18 1.76 -11.05
N PRO A 175 -0.37 2.76 -11.45
CA PRO A 175 0.41 2.68 -12.68
C PRO A 175 1.40 1.51 -12.61
N GLU A 176 1.63 0.81 -13.73
CA GLU A 176 2.59 -0.32 -13.78
C GLU A 176 3.98 0.06 -13.27
N SER A 177 4.37 1.32 -13.42
CA SER A 177 5.65 1.85 -12.95
C SER A 177 5.89 1.69 -11.45
N VAL A 178 4.85 1.51 -10.63
CA VAL A 178 5.03 1.20 -9.20
C VAL A 178 5.78 -0.12 -8.98
N THR A 179 5.76 -1.03 -9.94
CA THR A 179 6.39 -2.36 -9.85
C THR A 179 7.89 -2.34 -10.18
N TYR A 180 8.37 -1.30 -10.85
CA TYR A 180 9.75 -1.25 -11.32
C TYR A 180 10.48 0.08 -11.02
N ASP A 181 9.79 1.16 -10.66
CA ASP A 181 10.47 2.39 -10.28
C ASP A 181 11.25 2.21 -8.98
N ALA A 182 12.46 2.78 -8.92
CA ALA A 182 13.29 2.75 -7.72
C ALA A 182 12.73 3.63 -6.58
N LYS A 183 11.88 4.60 -6.92
CA LYS A 183 11.15 5.45 -5.99
C LYS A 183 9.68 5.51 -6.43
N PRO A 184 8.93 4.41 -6.23
CA PRO A 184 7.58 4.29 -6.76
C PRO A 184 6.63 5.27 -6.06
N HIS A 185 5.73 5.84 -6.85
CA HIS A 185 4.68 6.73 -6.38
C HIS A 185 3.37 6.37 -7.11
N VAL A 186 2.28 6.31 -6.35
CA VAL A 186 0.94 6.00 -6.91
C VAL A 186 0.24 7.29 -7.35
N GLY A 187 0.44 8.38 -6.61
CA GLY A 187 -0.32 9.62 -6.72
C GLY A 187 -1.62 9.58 -5.91
N THR A 188 -2.00 10.71 -5.33
CA THR A 188 -3.14 10.82 -4.39
C THR A 188 -4.47 10.43 -5.04
N ASP A 189 -4.74 10.89 -6.26
CA ASP A 189 -6.01 10.63 -6.97
C ASP A 189 -6.18 9.18 -7.44
N VAL A 190 -5.10 8.40 -7.41
CA VAL A 190 -5.11 6.98 -7.77
C VAL A 190 -5.29 6.12 -6.53
N LEU A 191 -4.75 6.54 -5.39
CA LEU A 191 -4.83 5.75 -4.15
C LEU A 191 -6.26 5.52 -3.68
N SER A 192 -7.15 6.50 -3.76
CA SER A 192 -8.57 6.31 -3.40
C SER A 192 -9.23 5.22 -4.23
N ARG A 193 -8.95 5.18 -5.54
CA ARG A 193 -9.45 4.15 -6.46
C ARG A 193 -8.88 2.78 -6.17
N VAL A 194 -7.57 2.70 -5.90
CA VAL A 194 -6.91 1.44 -5.51
C VAL A 194 -7.51 0.89 -4.23
N VAL A 195 -7.64 1.71 -3.19
CA VAL A 195 -8.18 1.29 -1.89
C VAL A 195 -9.60 0.74 -2.05
N LYS A 196 -10.45 1.45 -2.80
CA LYS A 196 -11.81 1.00 -3.11
C LYS A 196 -11.81 -0.33 -3.89
N SER A 197 -10.96 -0.46 -4.89
CA SER A 197 -10.81 -1.70 -5.67
C SER A 197 -10.41 -2.89 -4.78
N VAL A 198 -9.48 -2.69 -3.84
CA VAL A 198 -9.09 -3.72 -2.87
C VAL A 198 -10.27 -4.10 -1.96
N ARG A 199 -11.02 -3.11 -1.45
CA ARG A 199 -12.25 -3.36 -0.67
C ARG A 199 -13.25 -4.21 -1.46
N GLU A 200 -13.52 -3.84 -2.71
CA GLU A 200 -14.47 -4.57 -3.57
C GLU A 200 -14.05 -6.02 -3.79
N GLU A 201 -12.75 -6.28 -3.97
CA GLU A 201 -12.24 -7.65 -4.04
C GLU A 201 -12.46 -8.41 -2.73
N ILE A 202 -12.11 -7.82 -1.58
CA ILE A 202 -12.31 -8.44 -0.26
C ILE A 202 -13.78 -8.86 -0.08
N ILE A 203 -14.72 -7.96 -0.43
CA ILE A 203 -16.16 -8.23 -0.36
C ILE A 203 -16.56 -9.35 -1.32
N SER A 204 -16.06 -9.34 -2.55
CA SER A 204 -16.35 -10.39 -3.54
C SER A 204 -15.88 -11.79 -3.09
N LEU A 205 -14.83 -11.83 -2.25
CA LEU A 205 -14.27 -13.05 -1.65
C LEU A 205 -14.97 -13.46 -0.34
N GLY A 206 -16.05 -12.76 0.04
CA GLY A 206 -16.86 -13.04 1.22
C GLY A 206 -16.33 -12.44 2.52
N GLY A 207 -15.36 -11.53 2.46
CA GLY A 207 -15.00 -10.67 3.58
C GLY A 207 -16.03 -9.57 3.80
N GLU A 208 -16.01 -8.96 4.98
CA GLU A 208 -16.90 -7.86 5.35
C GLU A 208 -16.09 -6.64 5.74
N LEU A 209 -16.54 -5.45 5.33
CA LEU A 209 -15.98 -4.18 5.79
C LEU A 209 -17.08 -3.35 6.45
N ARG A 210 -16.94 -3.10 7.74
CA ARG A 210 -17.85 -2.27 8.53
C ARG A 210 -17.19 -0.95 8.83
N PHE A 211 -17.64 0.09 8.12
CA PHE A 211 -17.26 1.47 8.39
C PHE A 211 -18.00 2.01 9.61
N ASN A 212 -17.55 3.15 10.13
CA ASN A 212 -18.11 3.79 11.34
C ASN A 212 -18.24 2.79 12.50
N SER A 213 -17.27 1.89 12.62
CA SER A 213 -17.23 0.78 13.57
C SER A 213 -15.89 0.78 14.29
N ARG A 214 -15.86 1.39 15.46
CA ARG A 214 -14.62 1.60 16.23
C ARG A 214 -14.40 0.45 17.22
N LEU A 215 -13.20 -0.11 17.25
CA LEU A 215 -12.76 -0.98 18.34
C LEU A 215 -12.70 -0.17 19.65
N ALA A 216 -13.49 -0.58 20.64
CA ALA A 216 -13.61 0.09 21.93
C ALA A 216 -13.13 -0.79 23.10
N GLY A 217 -12.86 -2.07 22.87
CA GLY A 217 -12.39 -2.96 23.92
C GLY A 217 -12.11 -4.38 23.43
N LEU A 218 -11.54 -5.19 24.31
CA LEU A 218 -11.29 -6.61 24.08
C LEU A 218 -12.38 -7.44 24.79
N ALA A 219 -12.83 -8.51 24.16
CA ALA A 219 -13.57 -9.57 24.85
C ALA A 219 -12.58 -10.71 25.12
N ILE A 220 -12.37 -11.02 26.40
CA ILE A 220 -11.37 -11.95 26.88
C ILE A 220 -12.08 -13.00 27.75
N ASP A 221 -11.71 -14.27 27.60
CA ASP A 221 -12.22 -15.34 28.44
C ASP A 221 -11.44 -15.49 29.77
N GLU A 222 -11.87 -16.42 30.62
CA GLU A 222 -11.25 -16.72 31.91
C GLU A 222 -9.78 -17.16 31.83
N THR A 223 -9.32 -17.61 30.66
CA THR A 223 -7.92 -18.01 30.43
C THR A 223 -7.02 -16.85 29.99
N GLY A 224 -7.62 -15.68 29.72
CA GLY A 224 -6.92 -14.54 29.17
C GLY A 224 -6.86 -14.52 27.63
N ALA A 225 -7.55 -15.43 26.95
CA ALA A 225 -7.55 -15.48 25.49
C ALA A 225 -8.58 -14.50 24.90
N VAL A 226 -8.21 -13.81 23.81
CA VAL A 226 -9.12 -12.94 23.07
C VAL A 226 -10.14 -13.78 22.31
N THR A 227 -11.43 -13.53 22.58
CA THR A 227 -12.56 -14.24 21.96
C THR A 227 -13.46 -13.32 21.14
N GLY A 228 -13.19 -12.02 21.14
CA GLY A 228 -13.95 -11.04 20.38
C GLY A 228 -13.42 -9.61 20.51
N ALA A 229 -13.96 -8.73 19.68
CA ALA A 229 -13.79 -7.29 19.72
C ALA A 229 -15.06 -6.62 20.29
N ARG A 230 -14.91 -5.72 21.26
CA ARG A 230 -16.00 -4.81 21.65
C ARG A 230 -16.00 -3.63 20.68
N VAL A 231 -17.14 -3.40 20.04
CA VAL A 231 -17.27 -2.44 18.94
C VAL A 231 -18.32 -1.40 19.29
N VAL A 232 -18.00 -0.13 19.04
CA VAL A 232 -18.96 0.98 19.05
C VAL A 232 -19.31 1.31 17.60
N SER A 233 -20.60 1.25 17.25
CA SER A 233 -21.09 1.66 15.93
C SER A 233 -22.50 2.23 16.05
N GLY A 234 -22.77 3.36 15.38
CA GLY A 234 -24.10 4.00 15.40
C GLY A 234 -24.60 4.39 16.80
N GLY A 235 -23.70 4.60 17.77
CA GLY A 235 -24.04 4.87 19.17
C GLY A 235 -24.40 3.63 20.00
N ALA A 236 -24.34 2.44 19.42
CA ALA A 236 -24.53 1.18 20.11
C ALA A 236 -23.21 0.45 20.35
N GLU A 237 -23.15 -0.32 21.44
CA GLU A 237 -22.05 -1.22 21.75
C GLU A 237 -22.46 -2.67 21.55
N TYR A 238 -21.58 -3.46 20.93
CA TYR A 238 -21.77 -4.90 20.78
C TYR A 238 -20.43 -5.64 20.79
N VAL A 239 -20.49 -6.97 20.89
CA VAL A 239 -19.31 -7.85 20.82
C VAL A 239 -19.32 -8.59 19.49
N GLU A 240 -18.29 -8.37 18.69
CA GLU A 240 -18.00 -9.19 17.50
C GLU A 240 -17.12 -10.37 17.91
N ARG A 241 -17.65 -11.59 17.84
CA ARG A 241 -16.90 -12.81 18.16
C ARG A 241 -15.83 -13.04 17.09
N CYS A 242 -14.62 -13.40 17.49
CA CYS A 242 -13.53 -13.66 16.55
C CYS A 242 -12.63 -14.80 17.00
N SER A 243 -12.06 -15.53 16.04
CA SER A 243 -10.99 -16.51 16.30
C SER A 243 -9.62 -15.84 16.48
N ALA A 244 -9.44 -14.66 15.89
CA ALA A 244 -8.26 -13.83 16.04
C ALA A 244 -8.65 -12.36 15.85
N LEU A 245 -8.00 -11.47 16.60
CA LEU A 245 -8.13 -10.02 16.45
C LEU A 245 -6.78 -9.43 16.02
N VAL A 246 -6.75 -8.82 14.84
CA VAL A 246 -5.57 -8.11 14.32
C VAL A 246 -5.72 -6.62 14.60
N LEU A 247 -4.77 -6.04 15.34
CA LEU A 247 -4.72 -4.60 15.62
C LEU A 247 -3.91 -3.89 14.52
N ALA A 248 -4.61 -3.29 13.55
CA ALA A 248 -4.05 -2.54 12.44
C ALA A 248 -4.47 -1.05 12.47
N THR A 249 -4.51 -0.47 13.67
CA THR A 249 -5.17 0.81 13.98
C THR A 249 -4.34 2.05 13.66
N GLY A 250 -3.07 1.89 13.28
CA GLY A 250 -2.13 2.99 13.06
C GLY A 250 -1.74 3.70 14.37
N HIS A 251 -0.79 4.64 14.28
CA HIS A 251 -0.22 5.29 15.46
C HIS A 251 -1.06 6.46 16.02
N SER A 252 -2.17 6.82 15.35
CA SER A 252 -3.02 7.95 15.77
C SER A 252 -4.18 7.52 16.67
N ALA A 253 -4.44 6.22 16.81
CA ALA A 253 -5.52 5.66 17.63
C ALA A 253 -5.14 5.67 19.13
N ARG A 254 -4.99 6.87 19.69
CA ARG A 254 -4.56 7.10 21.08
C ARG A 254 -5.55 6.48 22.08
N ASP A 255 -6.84 6.64 21.81
CA ASP A 255 -7.94 6.02 22.56
C ASP A 255 -7.84 4.49 22.58
N THR A 256 -7.50 3.87 21.45
CA THR A 256 -7.21 2.42 21.42
C THR A 256 -5.98 2.08 22.26
N PHE A 257 -4.91 2.86 22.22
CA PHE A 257 -3.74 2.60 23.06
C PHE A 257 -4.04 2.76 24.56
N GLU A 258 -4.82 3.76 24.96
CA GLU A 258 -5.28 3.92 26.34
C GLU A 258 -6.12 2.72 26.79
N MET A 259 -7.04 2.24 25.94
CA MET A 259 -7.84 1.04 26.20
C MET A 259 -6.97 -0.22 26.35
N LEU A 260 -5.96 -0.40 25.48
CA LEU A 260 -5.06 -1.55 25.56
C LEU A 260 -4.23 -1.51 26.84
N LEU A 261 -3.77 -0.33 27.25
CA LEU A 261 -3.02 -0.13 28.50
C LEU A 261 -3.89 -0.50 29.70
N ALA A 262 -5.11 0.02 29.74
CA ALA A 262 -6.08 -0.28 30.80
C ALA A 262 -6.46 -1.76 30.85
N SER A 263 -6.39 -2.46 29.72
CA SER A 263 -6.62 -3.91 29.61
C SER A 263 -5.40 -4.76 29.98
N GLY A 264 -4.28 -4.15 30.39
CA GLY A 264 -3.06 -4.86 30.80
C GLY A 264 -2.23 -5.41 29.64
N VAL A 265 -2.47 -4.97 28.40
CA VAL A 265 -1.65 -5.37 27.25
C VAL A 265 -0.26 -4.74 27.40
N PRO A 266 0.84 -5.54 27.37
CA PRO A 266 2.18 -5.01 27.49
C PRO A 266 2.50 -4.01 26.38
N MET A 267 2.98 -2.83 26.77
CA MET A 267 3.38 -1.78 25.85
C MET A 267 4.64 -1.08 26.35
N GLU A 268 5.51 -0.71 25.41
CA GLU A 268 6.78 -0.06 25.69
C GLU A 268 6.86 1.29 24.96
N PRO A 269 7.37 2.34 25.61
CA PRO A 269 7.64 3.61 24.94
C PRO A 269 8.62 3.44 23.78
N LYS A 270 8.28 4.00 22.62
CA LYS A 270 9.14 3.99 21.44
C LYS A 270 9.53 5.42 21.07
N ALA A 271 10.83 5.68 20.94
CA ALA A 271 11.33 6.96 20.43
C ALA A 271 10.79 7.26 19.02
N PHE A 272 10.47 8.53 18.76
CA PHE A 272 9.96 9.05 17.49
C PHE A 272 10.54 10.45 17.20
N SER A 273 10.42 10.88 15.94
CA SER A 273 10.92 12.18 15.48
C SER A 273 9.81 13.24 15.46
N LEU A 274 10.15 14.47 15.85
CA LEU A 274 9.28 15.65 15.78
C LEU A 274 10.01 16.79 15.07
N GLY A 275 9.26 17.65 14.37
CA GLY A 275 9.82 18.80 13.66
C GLY A 275 8.74 19.66 13.00
N ALA A 276 9.15 20.54 12.09
CA ALA A 276 8.25 21.40 11.32
C ALA A 276 8.21 21.00 9.83
N ARG A 277 7.10 21.34 9.16
CA ARG A 277 7.05 21.35 7.69
C ARG A 277 7.74 22.63 7.20
N ILE A 278 8.60 22.47 6.20
CA ILE A 278 9.29 23.57 5.51
C ILE A 278 8.86 23.58 4.06
N GLU A 279 8.68 24.78 3.50
CA GLU A 279 8.32 24.99 2.11
C GLU A 279 9.39 25.84 1.43
N HIS A 280 9.76 25.46 0.22
CA HIS A 280 10.64 26.22 -0.69
C HIS A 280 9.99 26.26 -2.06
N GLY A 281 10.34 27.26 -2.87
CA GLY A 281 9.87 27.31 -4.26
C GLY A 281 10.30 26.05 -5.03
N GLN A 282 9.35 25.35 -5.65
CA GLN A 282 9.63 24.12 -6.41
C GLN A 282 10.71 24.35 -7.48
N ALA A 283 10.67 25.50 -8.18
CA ALA A 283 11.67 25.88 -9.17
C ALA A 283 13.10 25.99 -8.58
N ALA A 284 13.24 26.43 -7.33
CA ALA A 284 14.54 26.50 -6.66
C ALA A 284 15.07 25.09 -6.34
N LEU A 285 14.18 24.18 -5.92
CA LEU A 285 14.54 22.76 -5.72
C LEU A 285 14.92 22.09 -7.04
N ASP A 286 14.17 22.34 -8.12
CA ASP A 286 14.45 21.77 -9.44
C ASP A 286 15.79 22.29 -10.00
N LEU A 287 16.07 23.59 -9.85
CA LEU A 287 17.37 24.16 -10.22
C LEU A 287 18.52 23.57 -9.38
N ALA A 288 18.31 23.41 -8.08
CA ALA A 288 19.30 22.82 -7.18
C ALA A 288 19.57 21.34 -7.52
N GLN A 289 18.52 20.57 -7.82
CA GLN A 289 18.59 19.12 -8.04
C GLN A 289 18.94 18.73 -9.47
N TYR A 290 18.39 19.43 -10.46
CA TYR A 290 18.43 19.09 -11.89
C TYR A 290 19.15 20.14 -12.75
N GLY A 291 19.34 21.36 -12.25
CA GLY A 291 20.04 22.43 -12.99
C GLY A 291 19.19 23.19 -14.00
N VAL A 292 17.90 22.88 -14.07
CA VAL A 292 16.90 23.62 -14.86
C VAL A 292 15.63 23.79 -14.02
N PRO A 293 14.99 24.98 -14.00
CA PRO A 293 13.67 25.13 -13.43
C PRO A 293 12.63 24.47 -14.34
N ARG A 294 11.60 23.86 -13.75
CA ARG A 294 10.37 23.48 -14.47
C ARG A 294 9.45 24.68 -14.65
#